data_AF-A0A947BXK9-F1
#
_entry.id   AF-A0A947BXK9-F1
#
_cell.length_a   1.000
_cell.length_b   1.000
_cell.length_c   1.000
_cell.angle_alpha   90.00
_cell.angle_beta   90.00
_cell.angle_gamma   90.00
#
_symmetry.space_group_name_H-M   'P 1'
#
loop_
_entity.id
_entity.type
_entity.pdbx_description
1 polymer ?
#
loop_
_entity_poly.entity_id
_entity_poly.type
_entity_poly.pdbx_seq_one_letter_code
_entity_poly.pdbx_strand_id
1 'polypeptide(L)' 'MGLVFGRKNLAGSLIGGIKETQEMLDFCAEHNIVSDVEMINMQDINAAYERVMSADVKYRFVIDMNSLK' A
#
# COMPACT_ATOMS: atom_id res chain seq x y z
N MET A 1 -23.30 -5.43 24.00
CA MET A 1 -23.95 -5.81 22.73
C MET A 1 -22.92 -6.53 21.85
N GLY A 2 -22.90 -7.86 21.88
CA GLY A 2 -21.88 -8.69 21.19
C GLY A 2 -22.23 -8.99 19.73
N LEU A 3 -21.35 -9.74 19.05
CA LEU A 3 -21.50 -10.12 17.62
C LEU A 3 -22.87 -10.74 17.30
N VAL A 4 -23.34 -11.68 18.14
CA VAL A 4 -24.56 -12.47 17.93
C VAL A 4 -25.82 -11.60 17.98
N PHE A 5 -26.05 -10.89 19.10
CA PHE A 5 -27.26 -10.07 19.27
C PHE A 5 -27.25 -8.81 18.40
N GLY A 6 -26.08 -8.38 17.93
CA GLY A 6 -25.94 -7.26 17.00
C GLY A 6 -25.93 -7.65 15.52
N ARG A 7 -26.00 -8.95 15.18
CA ARG A 7 -25.89 -9.46 13.80
C ARG A 7 -24.69 -8.87 13.03
N LYS A 8 -23.54 -8.79 13.71
CA LYS A 8 -22.31 -8.23 13.13
C LYS A 8 -21.53 -9.32 12.40
N ASN A 9 -20.97 -8.99 11.23
CA ASN A 9 -20.11 -9.88 10.47
C ASN A 9 -18.63 -9.57 10.75
N LEU A 10 -17.81 -10.61 10.83
CA LEU A 10 -16.35 -10.53 10.87
C LEU A 10 -15.80 -11.49 9.82
N ALA A 11 -14.96 -10.98 8.92
CA ALA A 11 -14.34 -11.74 7.84
C ALA A 11 -12.87 -11.34 7.70
N GLY A 12 -12.06 -12.25 7.15
CA GLY A 12 -10.69 -11.99 6.73
C GLY A 12 -10.61 -11.84 5.20
N SER A 13 -9.62 -11.10 4.72
CA SER A 13 -9.29 -10.97 3.30
C SER A 13 -7.78 -10.98 3.14
N LEU A 14 -7.28 -11.67 2.13
CA LEU A 14 -5.86 -11.81 1.84
C LEU A 14 -5.60 -11.47 0.38
N ILE A 15 -5.35 -10.18 0.10
CA ILE A 15 -5.08 -9.65 -1.25
C ILE A 15 -6.26 -9.96 -2.22
N GLY A 16 -6.19 -9.50 -3.46
CA GLY A 16 -7.12 -9.83 -4.54
C GLY A 16 -6.50 -10.77 -5.58
N GLY A 17 -7.33 -11.41 -6.40
CA GLY A 17 -6.85 -12.19 -7.55
C GLY A 17 -6.25 -11.32 -8.66
N ILE A 18 -5.62 -11.93 -9.67
CA ILE A 18 -5.05 -11.18 -10.83
C ILE A 18 -6.13 -10.36 -11.55
N LYS A 19 -7.30 -10.95 -11.82
CA LYS A 19 -8.42 -10.27 -12.48
C LYS A 19 -8.92 -9.06 -11.69
N GLU A 20 -9.15 -9.25 -10.39
CA GLU A 20 -9.59 -8.17 -9.48
C GLU A 20 -8.53 -7.07 -9.34
N THR A 21 -7.25 -7.44 -9.37
CA THR A 21 -6.15 -6.46 -9.35
C THR A 21 -6.18 -5.59 -10.61
N GLN A 22 -6.43 -6.17 -11.79
CA GLN A 22 -6.59 -5.38 -13.02
C GLN A 22 -7.80 -4.44 -12.92
N GLU A 23 -8.95 -4.95 -12.47
CA GLU A 23 -10.15 -4.13 -12.28
C GLU A 23 -9.91 -2.96 -11.30
N MET A 24 -9.14 -3.19 -10.23
CA MET A 24 -8.74 -2.16 -9.27
C MET A 24 -7.80 -1.11 -9.89
N LEU A 25 -6.83 -1.53 -10.71
CA LEU A 25 -5.92 -0.61 -11.41
C LEU A 25 -6.68 0.26 -12.43
N ASP A 26 -7.57 -0.33 -13.21
CA ASP A 26 -8.39 0.38 -14.19
C ASP A 26 -9.27 1.43 -13.52
N PHE A 27 -9.93 1.05 -12.41
CA PHE A 27 -10.71 1.96 -11.58
C PHE A 27 -9.87 3.12 -11.02
N CYS A 28 -8.66 2.82 -10.50
CA CYS A 28 -7.78 3.87 -10.00
C CYS A 28 -7.37 4.86 -11.09
N ALA A 29 -7.07 4.36 -12.30
CA ALA A 29 -6.70 5.18 -13.45
C ALA A 29 -7.88 6.07 -13.91
N GLU A 30 -9.11 5.54 -13.97
CA GLU A 30 -10.31 6.30 -14.35
C GLU A 30 -10.59 7.46 -13.39
N HIS A 31 -10.37 7.24 -12.08
CA HIS A 31 -10.71 8.20 -11.05
C HIS A 31 -9.52 9.02 -10.52
N ASN A 32 -8.36 8.92 -11.17
CA ASN A 32 -7.13 9.60 -10.76
C ASN A 32 -6.76 9.32 -9.29
N ILE A 33 -6.92 8.06 -8.86
CA ILE A 33 -6.55 7.60 -7.52
C ILE A 33 -5.08 7.20 -7.55
N VAL A 34 -4.25 8.02 -6.92
CA VAL A 34 -2.80 7.80 -6.81
C VAL A 34 -2.37 7.76 -5.35
N SER A 35 -1.21 7.16 -5.08
CA SER A 35 -0.60 7.19 -3.74
C SER A 35 0.30 8.42 -3.59
N ASP A 36 0.33 9.04 -2.42
CA ASP A 36 1.43 9.94 -2.06
C ASP A 36 2.69 9.13 -1.75
N VAL A 37 3.77 9.44 -2.44
CA VAL A 37 5.01 8.67 -2.38
C VAL A 37 6.22 9.56 -2.10
N GLU A 38 7.13 9.04 -1.29
CA GLU A 38 8.49 9.53 -1.14
C GLU A 38 9.40 8.63 -2.00
N MET A 39 9.92 9.17 -3.09
CA MET A 39 10.82 8.41 -3.96
C MET A 39 12.24 8.41 -3.37
N ILE A 40 12.87 7.23 -3.33
CA ILE A 40 14.23 7.04 -2.81
C ILE A 40 15.13 6.36 -3.84
N ASN A 41 16.44 6.58 -3.72
CA ASN A 41 17.39 5.75 -4.46
C ASN A 41 17.52 4.38 -3.77
N MET A 42 17.96 3.38 -4.52
CA MET A 42 18.19 2.02 -4.04
C MET A 42 19.18 2.00 -2.86
N GLN A 43 20.19 2.87 -2.89
CA GLN A 43 21.23 2.94 -1.85
C GLN A 43 20.68 3.43 -0.50
N ASP A 44 19.52 4.11 -0.50
CA ASP A 44 18.92 4.71 0.68
C ASP A 44 17.94 3.75 1.40
N ILE A 45 17.77 2.51 0.91
CA ILE A 45 16.74 1.57 1.39
C ILE A 45 16.82 1.30 2.90
N ASN A 46 18.01 1.14 3.47
CA ASN A 46 18.16 0.87 4.89
C ASN A 46 17.70 2.06 5.74
N ALA A 47 18.06 3.29 5.35
CA ALA A 47 17.62 4.48 6.04
C ALA A 47 16.11 4.69 5.91
N ALA A 48 15.54 4.44 4.72
CA ALA A 48 14.10 4.48 4.51
C ALA A 48 13.36 3.42 5.35
N TYR A 49 13.94 2.23 5.52
CA TYR A 49 13.34 1.17 6.32
C TYR A 49 13.27 1.53 7.82
N GLU A 50 14.33 2.14 8.38
CA GLU A 50 14.30 2.67 9.75
C GLU A 50 13.21 3.74 9.93
N ARG A 51 13.00 4.60 8.92
CA ARG A 51 11.91 5.58 8.90
C ARG A 51 10.52 4.93 8.87
N VAL A 52 10.33 3.84 8.12
CA VAL A 52 9.07 3.07 8.16
C VAL A 52 8.81 2.52 9.56
N MET A 53 9.84 1.96 10.21
CA MET A 53 9.71 1.41 11.56
C MET A 53 9.35 2.45 12.62
N SER A 54 9.81 3.70 12.45
CA SER A 54 9.46 4.83 13.33
C SER A 54 8.19 5.57 12.92
N ALA A 55 7.47 5.09 11.89
CA ALA A 55 6.31 5.74 11.27
C ALA A 55 6.59 7.14 10.70
N ASP A 56 7.84 7.45 10.38
CA ASP A 56 8.28 8.69 9.72
C ASP A 56 8.20 8.56 8.19
N VAL A 57 6.99 8.47 7.65
CA VAL A 57 6.73 8.40 6.20
C VAL A 57 5.34 8.94 5.87
N LYS A 58 5.19 9.62 4.73
CA LYS A 58 3.88 10.09 4.23
C LYS A 58 3.70 9.80 2.74
N TYR A 59 3.05 8.71 2.32
CA TYR A 59 2.55 7.56 3.09
C TYR A 59 3.27 6.26 2.73
N ARG A 60 4.05 6.25 1.63
CA ARG A 60 4.83 5.11 1.18
C ARG A 60 6.17 5.56 0.61
N PHE A 61 7.20 4.76 0.81
CA PHE A 61 8.42 4.86 0.00
C PHE A 61 8.27 4.08 -1.30
N VAL A 62 8.82 4.64 -2.38
CA VAL A 62 8.98 3.94 -3.67
C VAL A 62 10.44 4.03 -4.08
N ILE A 63 11.05 2.88 -4.37
CA ILE A 63 12.43 2.82 -4.85
C ILE A 63 12.44 3.14 -6.34
N ASP A 64 13.20 4.16 -6.75
CA ASP A 64 13.50 4.35 -8.17
C ASP A 64 14.49 3.28 -8.63
N MET A 65 14.00 2.31 -9.40
CA MET A 65 14.83 1.21 -9.89
C MET A 65 15.94 1.66 -10.85
N ASN A 66 15.85 2.85 -11.46
CA ASN A 66 16.93 3.38 -12.29
C ASN A 66 18.17 3.79 -11.48
N SER A 67 18.02 3.96 -10.17
CA SER A 67 19.13 4.27 -9.27
C SER A 67 19.97 3.04 -8.91
N LEU A 68 19.54 1.83 -9.28
CA LEU A 68 20.31 0.61 -9.11
C LEU A 68 21.54 0.64 -10.04
N LYS A 69 22.73 0.74 -9.43
CA LYS A 69 24.03 0.77 -10.09
C LYS A 69 24.93 -0.32 -9.54
#